data_AF-A0AAV1Z9U1-F1
#
_entry.id   AF-A0AAV1Z9U1-F1
#
_cell.length_a   1.000
_cell.length_b   1.000
_cell.length_c   1.000
_cell.angle_alpha   90.00
_cell.angle_beta   90.00
_cell.angle_gamma   90.00
#
_symmetry.space_group_name_H-M   'P 1'
#
loop_
_entity.id
_entity.type
_entity.pdbx_description
1 polymer ?
#
loop_
_entity_poly.entity_id
_entity_poly.type
_entity_poly.pdbx_seq_one_letter_code
_entity_poly.pdbx_strand_id
1 'polypeptide(L)'
;MYLFLILLATLQVFTTAEIRHTSGGNDFCIVDGRPFRNGERIPRDHVCHICLCHQGRVECSWMNCPPPPEGCTEFTVPNYCNPTLYICSIPENLREARRPKHVRRASDTAASGLDFSNQSTGDCTVLGVPYRTGDLMGIATKFCLECRCGRQNMFCSPRCCFKHASLYENVSDREATARGPTTPDKHPLYHLLK
;
A
#
# COMPACT_ATOMS: atom_id res chain seq x y z
N MET A 1 -16.08 70.11 -36.96
CA MET A 1 -17.06 69.02 -37.09
C MET A 1 -16.56 67.81 -37.90
N TYR A 2 -15.39 67.87 -38.57
CA TYR A 2 -14.80 66.71 -39.28
C TYR A 2 -13.80 65.89 -38.44
N LEU A 3 -13.18 66.47 -37.42
CA LEU A 3 -12.22 65.77 -36.54
C LEU A 3 -12.89 64.74 -35.61
N PHE A 4 -14.18 64.93 -35.29
CA PHE A 4 -14.94 64.03 -34.41
C PHE A 4 -15.43 62.76 -35.14
N LEU A 5 -15.52 62.79 -36.48
CA LEU A 5 -16.01 61.65 -37.27
C LEU A 5 -14.92 60.60 -37.57
N ILE A 6 -13.64 60.99 -37.56
CA ILE A 6 -12.51 60.08 -37.79
C ILE A 6 -12.22 59.19 -36.56
N LEU A 7 -12.55 59.69 -35.36
CA LEU A 7 -12.39 58.94 -34.09
C LEU A 7 -13.40 57.80 -33.92
N LEU A 8 -14.57 57.87 -34.56
CA LEU A 8 -15.58 56.80 -34.50
C LEU A 8 -15.33 55.70 -35.54
N ALA A 9 -14.68 56.02 -36.67
CA ALA A 9 -14.40 55.05 -37.73
C ALA A 9 -13.22 54.10 -37.43
N THR A 10 -12.40 54.40 -36.41
CA THR A 10 -11.28 53.54 -35.98
C THR A 10 -11.62 52.62 -34.81
N LEU A 11 -12.80 52.79 -34.18
CA LEU A 11 -13.29 51.95 -33.06
C LEU A 11 -14.06 50.69 -33.51
N GLN A 12 -14.02 50.32 -34.79
CA GLN A 12 -14.67 49.11 -35.32
C GLN A 12 -13.64 48.11 -35.88
N VAL A 13 -12.38 48.16 -35.43
CA VAL A 13 -11.44 47.04 -35.58
C VAL A 13 -11.33 46.31 -34.25
N PHE A 14 -12.41 45.66 -33.85
CA PHE A 14 -12.32 44.41 -33.10
C PHE A 14 -13.48 43.57 -33.60
N THR A 15 -13.23 42.95 -34.76
CA THR A 15 -13.82 41.66 -35.07
C THR A 15 -13.93 40.87 -33.77
N THR A 16 -15.14 40.51 -33.36
CA THR A 16 -15.31 39.40 -32.45
C THR A 16 -14.64 38.21 -33.14
N ALA A 17 -13.38 37.99 -32.81
CA ALA A 17 -12.95 36.63 -32.60
C ALA A 17 -13.92 36.12 -31.54
N GLU A 18 -15.02 35.51 -31.99
CA GLU A 18 -15.55 34.34 -31.32
C GLU A 18 -14.32 33.46 -31.14
N ILE A 19 -13.68 33.63 -29.98
CA ILE A 19 -12.67 32.74 -29.49
C ILE A 19 -13.43 31.42 -29.44
N ARG A 20 -13.27 30.63 -30.50
CA ARG A 20 -13.38 29.19 -30.43
C ARG A 20 -12.77 28.87 -29.07
N HIS A 21 -13.46 28.09 -28.26
CA HIS A 21 -12.75 27.27 -27.29
C HIS A 21 -11.77 26.42 -28.11
N THR A 22 -10.62 26.98 -28.52
CA THR A 22 -9.41 26.20 -28.56
C THR A 22 -9.34 25.69 -27.14
N SER A 23 -9.46 24.38 -27.01
CA SER A 23 -9.05 23.65 -25.83
C SER A 23 -7.59 24.02 -25.54
N GLY A 24 -7.35 25.21 -24.98
CA GLY A 24 -6.06 25.75 -24.60
C GLY A 24 -5.60 25.18 -23.27
N GLY A 25 -5.97 23.92 -22.99
CA GLY A 25 -5.46 23.14 -21.89
C GLY A 25 -4.32 22.31 -22.44
N ASN A 26 -3.08 22.73 -22.19
CA ASN A 26 -1.95 21.89 -22.49
C ASN A 26 -2.06 20.64 -21.60
N ASP A 27 -2.41 19.48 -22.19
CA ASP A 27 -2.41 18.15 -21.54
C ASP A 27 -0.99 17.69 -21.13
N PHE A 28 -0.04 18.62 -21.07
CA PHE A 28 1.35 18.39 -20.78
C PHE A 28 1.83 19.35 -19.69
N CYS A 29 2.71 18.85 -18.85
CA CYS A 29 3.38 19.61 -17.81
C CYS A 29 4.72 20.10 -18.36
N ILE A 30 5.12 21.32 -18.04
CA ILE A 30 6.48 21.80 -18.31
C ILE A 30 7.23 21.85 -16.98
N VAL A 31 8.29 21.05 -16.85
CA VAL A 31 9.16 21.02 -15.67
C VAL A 31 10.59 21.23 -16.15
N ASP A 32 11.28 22.24 -15.62
CA ASP A 32 12.65 22.62 -16.01
C ASP A 32 12.82 22.82 -17.53
N GLY A 33 11.79 23.41 -18.17
CA GLY A 33 11.77 23.63 -19.62
C GLY A 33 11.50 22.37 -20.46
N ARG A 34 11.33 21.19 -19.84
CA ARG A 34 11.03 19.93 -20.52
C ARG A 34 9.52 19.61 -20.47
N PRO A 35 8.89 19.24 -21.60
CA PRO A 35 7.51 18.79 -21.62
C PRO A 35 7.36 17.33 -21.16
N PHE A 36 6.33 17.07 -20.37
CA PHE A 36 5.90 15.75 -19.89
C PHE A 36 4.44 15.54 -20.26
N ARG A 37 4.09 14.39 -20.84
CA ARG A 37 2.72 14.08 -21.26
C ARG A 37 1.84 13.72 -20.05
N ASN A 38 0.53 13.87 -20.17
CA ASN A 38 -0.41 13.32 -19.18
C ASN A 38 -0.12 11.82 -18.90
N GLY A 39 -0.03 11.46 -17.62
CA GLY A 39 0.38 10.15 -17.10
C GLY A 39 1.89 9.93 -17.01
N GLU A 40 2.73 10.80 -17.57
CA GLU A 40 4.19 10.63 -17.58
C GLU A 40 4.79 10.90 -16.19
N ARG A 41 5.75 10.07 -15.78
CA ARG A 41 6.50 10.24 -14.54
C ARG A 41 7.57 11.30 -14.70
N ILE A 42 7.57 12.26 -13.78
CA ILE A 42 8.57 13.30 -13.67
C ILE A 42 9.72 12.77 -12.78
N PRO A 43 10.98 12.78 -13.25
CA PRO A 43 12.13 12.35 -12.47
C PRO A 43 12.29 13.11 -11.15
N ARG A 44 12.71 12.40 -10.11
CA ARG A 44 13.01 12.93 -8.77
C ARG A 44 14.23 12.23 -8.21
N ASP A 45 14.92 12.90 -7.29
CA ASP A 45 16.14 12.38 -6.66
C ASP A 45 15.86 11.17 -5.75
N HIS A 46 14.70 11.16 -5.09
CA HIS A 46 14.30 10.10 -4.19
C HIS A 46 13.33 9.12 -4.85
N VAL A 47 13.62 7.82 -4.79
CA VAL A 47 12.82 6.75 -5.45
C VAL A 47 11.38 6.68 -4.94
N CYS A 48 11.13 7.08 -3.69
CA CYS A 48 9.77 7.16 -3.12
C CYS A 48 9.03 8.47 -3.38
N HIS A 49 9.69 9.48 -3.96
CA HIS A 49 9.03 10.71 -4.36
C HIS A 49 8.54 10.55 -5.80
N ILE A 50 7.25 10.25 -5.95
CA ILE A 50 6.64 9.93 -7.24
C ILE A 50 5.85 11.15 -7.68
N CYS A 51 6.19 11.70 -8.84
CA CYS A 51 5.42 12.77 -9.46
C CYS A 51 4.95 12.35 -10.84
N LEU A 52 3.70 12.62 -11.14
CA LEU A 52 3.06 12.36 -12.41
C LEU A 52 2.54 13.68 -12.99
N CYS A 53 2.59 13.80 -14.31
CA CYS A 53 1.84 14.85 -14.97
C CYS A 53 0.37 14.42 -15.10
N HIS A 54 -0.57 15.19 -14.60
CA HIS A 54 -1.99 14.95 -14.72
C HIS A 54 -2.70 16.20 -15.27
N GLN A 55 -3.19 16.12 -16.51
CA GLN A 55 -3.95 17.18 -17.17
C GLN A 55 -3.28 18.58 -17.07
N GLY A 56 -1.97 18.63 -17.35
CA GLY A 56 -1.17 19.85 -17.28
C GLY A 56 -0.73 20.28 -15.88
N ARG A 57 -1.04 19.50 -14.84
CA ARG A 57 -0.60 19.74 -13.45
C ARG A 57 0.38 18.67 -13.01
N VAL A 58 1.41 19.08 -12.26
CA VAL A 58 2.33 18.15 -11.62
C VAL A 58 1.72 17.71 -10.28
N GLU A 59 1.41 16.42 -10.18
CA GLU A 59 0.89 15.82 -8.96
C GLU A 59 1.95 14.92 -8.34
N CYS A 60 2.38 15.23 -7.13
CA CYS A 60 3.43 14.51 -6.41
C CYS A 60 2.86 13.77 -5.21
N SER A 61 3.44 12.63 -4.88
CA SER A 61 3.10 11.82 -3.73
C SER A 61 4.32 11.11 -3.19
N TRP A 62 4.38 10.98 -1.87
CA TRP A 62 5.37 10.16 -1.19
C TRP A 62 4.78 8.79 -0.94
N MET A 63 5.44 7.76 -1.48
CA MET A 63 5.08 6.39 -1.16
C MET A 63 5.64 6.05 0.22
N ASN A 64 4.76 5.87 1.20
CA ASN A 64 5.10 5.43 2.55
C ASN A 64 4.51 4.05 2.79
N CYS A 65 5.27 3.15 3.42
CA CYS A 65 4.73 1.88 3.90
C CYS A 65 4.71 1.88 5.43
N PRO A 66 3.78 1.13 6.04
CA PRO A 66 3.80 0.96 7.48
C PRO A 66 5.14 0.35 7.91
N PRO A 67 5.73 0.77 9.05
CA PRO A 67 6.94 0.14 9.58
C PRO A 67 6.72 -1.36 9.83
N PRO A 68 7.80 -2.16 9.94
CA PRO A 68 7.67 -3.57 10.31
C PRO A 68 6.91 -3.71 11.63
N PRO A 69 6.01 -4.70 11.75
CA PRO A 69 5.44 -5.07 13.05
C PRO A 69 6.54 -5.42 14.05
N GLU A 70 6.23 -5.27 15.33
CA GLU A 70 7.12 -5.71 16.42
C GLU A 70 7.44 -7.21 16.28
N GLY A 71 8.71 -7.59 16.45
CA GLY A 71 9.18 -8.96 16.22
C GLY A 71 9.48 -9.31 14.75
N CYS A 72 9.27 -8.39 13.81
CA CYS A 72 9.70 -8.52 12.42
C CYS A 72 10.99 -7.71 12.16
N THR A 73 11.80 -8.18 11.22
CA THR A 73 12.95 -7.45 10.67
C THR A 73 12.66 -6.98 9.25
N GLU A 74 13.20 -5.83 8.86
CA GLU A 74 13.05 -5.31 7.51
C GLU A 74 14.20 -5.73 6.59
N PHE A 75 13.85 -6.03 5.34
CA PHE A 75 14.79 -6.27 4.26
C PHE A 75 14.52 -5.27 3.13
N THR A 76 15.51 -4.45 2.82
CA THR A 76 15.48 -3.39 1.82
C THR A 76 16.43 -3.72 0.68
N VAL A 77 15.97 -3.49 -0.56
CA VAL A 77 16.81 -3.56 -1.75
C VAL A 77 17.21 -2.14 -2.15
N PRO A 78 18.49 -1.84 -2.41
CA PRO A 78 18.92 -0.52 -2.87
C PRO A 78 18.15 -0.07 -4.12
N ASN A 79 17.84 1.23 -4.19
CA ASN A 79 17.06 1.85 -5.27
C ASN A 79 15.62 1.34 -5.43
N TYR A 80 15.11 0.56 -4.48
CA TYR A 80 13.69 0.25 -4.39
C TYR A 80 13.03 1.18 -3.38
N CYS A 81 11.81 1.63 -3.70
CA CYS A 81 11.06 2.43 -2.75
C CYS A 81 10.47 1.53 -1.66
N ASN A 82 10.81 1.82 -0.40
CA ASN A 82 10.40 1.12 0.82
C ASN A 82 10.95 -0.32 0.98
N PRO A 83 10.90 -0.90 2.19
CA PRO A 83 11.29 -2.29 2.42
C PRO A 83 10.57 -3.23 1.48
N THR A 84 11.35 -4.11 0.87
CA THR A 84 10.87 -5.11 -0.06
C THR A 84 10.18 -6.24 0.69
N LEU A 85 10.59 -6.50 1.94
CA LEU A 85 10.09 -7.62 2.72
C LEU A 85 10.25 -7.39 4.23
N TYR A 86 9.29 -7.87 5.01
CA TYR A 86 9.42 -8.07 6.45
C TYR A 86 9.53 -9.55 6.75
N ILE A 87 10.51 -9.92 7.57
CA ILE A 87 10.77 -11.30 7.99
C ILE A 87 10.38 -11.39 9.46
N CYS A 88 9.35 -12.19 9.76
CA CYS A 88 8.87 -12.36 11.13
C CYS A 88 8.97 -13.84 11.54
N SER A 89 9.46 -14.06 12.76
CA SER A 89 9.51 -15.40 13.34
C SER A 89 8.16 -15.75 13.96
N ILE A 90 7.64 -16.95 13.66
CA ILE A 90 6.41 -17.43 14.32
C ILE A 90 6.79 -17.91 15.73
N PRO A 91 6.18 -17.36 16.79
CA PRO A 91 6.41 -17.80 18.17
C PRO A 91 6.01 -19.27 18.38
N GLU A 92 6.80 -20.02 19.15
CA GLU A 92 6.58 -21.45 19.38
C GLU A 92 5.20 -21.77 19.98
N ASN A 93 4.69 -20.93 20.88
CA ASN A 93 3.37 -21.08 21.47
C ASN A 93 2.23 -20.97 20.45
N LEU A 94 2.45 -20.30 19.32
CA LEU A 94 1.47 -20.20 18.23
C LEU A 94 1.57 -21.37 17.26
N ARG A 95 2.72 -22.04 17.17
CA ARG A 95 2.91 -23.25 16.37
C ARG A 95 2.14 -24.44 16.94
N GLU A 96 2.07 -24.52 18.26
CA GLU A 96 1.56 -25.71 18.99
C GLU A 96 0.05 -25.64 19.30
N ALA A 97 -0.78 -24.90 18.55
CA ALA A 97 -2.14 -24.65 19.02
C ALA A 97 -2.91 -25.96 19.24
N ARG A 98 -3.16 -26.22 20.53
CA ARG A 98 -3.85 -27.35 21.13
C ARG A 98 -3.87 -28.61 20.26
N ARG A 99 -2.81 -29.43 20.39
CA ARG A 99 -3.09 -30.88 20.50
C ARG A 99 -4.16 -31.03 21.59
N PRO A 100 -5.30 -31.69 21.34
CA PRO A 100 -6.18 -32.08 22.44
C PRO A 100 -5.37 -33.00 23.36
N LYS A 101 -4.93 -32.45 24.49
CA LYS A 101 -4.38 -33.24 25.58
C LYS A 101 -5.57 -34.03 26.12
N HIS A 102 -5.61 -35.32 25.77
CA HIS A 102 -6.66 -36.33 26.01
C HIS A 102 -7.57 -36.68 24.82
N VAL A 103 -7.15 -37.67 24.05
CA VAL A 103 -8.02 -38.84 23.84
C VAL A 103 -7.33 -40.02 24.51
N ARG A 104 -7.70 -40.31 25.75
CA ARG A 104 -7.52 -41.66 26.28
C ARG A 104 -8.57 -42.52 25.57
N ARG A 105 -8.14 -43.40 24.67
CA ARG A 105 -8.82 -44.67 24.47
C ARG A 105 -7.78 -45.75 24.29
N ALA A 106 -7.66 -46.57 25.32
CA ALA A 106 -7.10 -47.90 25.22
C ALA A 106 -7.99 -48.71 24.27
N SER A 107 -7.37 -49.41 23.31
CA SER A 107 -7.62 -50.84 23.13
C SER A 107 -6.60 -51.40 22.15
N ASP A 108 -6.08 -52.56 22.52
CA ASP A 108 -5.10 -53.36 21.82
C ASP A 108 -5.60 -53.84 20.45
N THR A 109 -4.74 -53.81 19.44
CA THR A 109 -4.47 -54.96 18.56
C THR A 109 -3.32 -54.65 17.59
N ALA A 110 -2.40 -55.61 17.48
CA ALA A 110 -1.22 -55.57 16.65
C ALA A 110 -1.56 -55.74 15.16
N ALA A 111 -0.93 -54.93 14.30
CA ALA A 111 -0.54 -55.32 12.94
C ALA A 111 0.52 -54.35 12.41
N SER A 112 1.69 -54.89 12.08
CA SER A 112 2.79 -54.22 11.43
C SER A 112 2.43 -53.64 10.07
N GLY A 113 3.05 -52.51 9.74
CA GLY A 113 3.40 -52.16 8.36
C GLY A 113 2.31 -51.46 7.57
N LEU A 114 2.24 -50.14 7.74
CA LEU A 114 2.54 -49.10 6.74
C LEU A 114 2.09 -47.78 7.37
N ASP A 115 3.06 -46.98 7.79
CA ASP A 115 2.91 -45.70 8.47
C ASP A 115 2.14 -44.71 7.59
N PHE A 116 0.83 -44.64 7.79
CA PHE A 116 -0.03 -43.62 7.21
C PHE A 116 -0.30 -42.54 8.25
N SER A 117 0.74 -41.80 8.60
CA SER A 117 0.61 -40.40 9.00
C SER A 117 1.62 -39.57 8.23
N ASN A 118 1.49 -39.61 6.90
CA ASN A 118 1.96 -38.55 6.02
C ASN A 118 1.07 -37.31 6.23
N GLN A 119 0.88 -36.92 7.48
CA GLN A 119 0.23 -35.70 7.88
C GLN A 119 1.30 -34.64 7.66
N SER A 120 1.30 -34.08 6.46
CA SER A 120 2.03 -32.87 6.12
C SER A 120 1.59 -31.79 7.10
N THR A 121 2.22 -31.76 8.26
CA THR A 121 2.24 -30.60 9.14
C THR A 121 2.68 -29.46 8.25
N GLY A 122 1.78 -28.51 7.98
CA GLY A 122 2.09 -27.36 7.15
C GLY A 122 3.41 -26.75 7.61
N ASP A 123 4.24 -26.30 6.68
CA ASP A 123 5.58 -25.83 7.01
C ASP A 123 5.53 -24.69 8.06
N CYS A 124 4.45 -23.89 8.06
CA CYS A 124 4.07 -23.01 9.14
C CYS A 124 2.79 -23.51 9.84
N THR A 125 2.67 -23.28 11.15
CA THR A 125 1.40 -23.36 11.88
C THR A 125 1.25 -22.11 12.73
N VAL A 126 0.08 -21.46 12.68
CA VAL A 126 -0.23 -20.31 13.54
C VAL A 126 -1.63 -20.47 14.09
N LEU A 127 -1.76 -20.46 15.42
CA LEU A 127 -3.04 -20.66 16.11
C LEU A 127 -3.77 -21.94 15.66
N GLY A 128 -3.01 -22.97 15.26
CA GLY A 128 -3.54 -24.30 14.89
C GLY A 128 -4.00 -24.39 13.45
N VAL A 129 -3.82 -23.31 12.69
CA VAL A 129 -4.04 -23.30 11.25
C VAL A 129 -2.72 -23.64 10.56
N PRO A 130 -2.62 -24.80 9.89
CA PRO A 130 -1.44 -25.16 9.12
C PRO A 130 -1.44 -24.42 7.78
N TYR A 131 -0.27 -23.94 7.37
CA TYR A 131 -0.01 -23.29 6.10
C TYR A 131 1.17 -23.99 5.41
N ARG A 132 1.06 -24.23 4.10
CA ARG A 132 2.17 -24.70 3.27
C ARG A 132 3.03 -23.51 2.86
N THR A 133 4.27 -23.77 2.49
CA THR A 133 5.14 -22.74 1.92
C THR A 133 4.46 -22.04 0.73
N GLY A 134 4.44 -20.71 0.78
CA GLY A 134 3.78 -19.85 -0.20
C GLY A 134 2.33 -19.49 0.13
N ASP A 135 1.67 -20.19 1.05
CA ASP A 135 0.27 -19.93 1.38
C ASP A 135 0.09 -18.52 1.96
N LEU A 136 -1.02 -17.87 1.56
CA LEU A 136 -1.45 -16.59 2.09
C LEU A 136 -1.95 -16.74 3.52
N MET A 137 -1.31 -16.06 4.47
CA MET A 137 -1.68 -16.12 5.87
C MET A 137 -2.78 -15.10 6.16
N GLY A 138 -4.04 -15.49 5.99
CA GLY A 138 -5.20 -14.59 6.16
C GLY A 138 -5.28 -13.91 7.54
N ILE A 139 -4.85 -14.61 8.61
CA ILE A 139 -4.78 -14.05 9.98
C ILE A 139 -3.73 -12.95 10.15
N ALA A 140 -2.73 -12.94 9.27
CA ALA A 140 -1.58 -12.05 9.27
C ALA A 140 -1.60 -11.09 8.07
N THR A 141 -2.60 -11.16 7.21
CA THR A 141 -2.71 -10.35 5.99
C THR A 141 -3.84 -9.33 6.15
N LYS A 142 -3.55 -8.07 5.83
CA LYS A 142 -4.56 -6.99 5.69
C LYS A 142 -4.22 -6.12 4.48
N PHE A 143 -5.01 -5.05 4.30
CA PHE A 143 -4.93 -4.12 3.17
C PHE A 143 -3.50 -3.63 2.83
N CYS A 144 -2.73 -3.17 3.82
CA CYS A 144 -1.38 -2.65 3.61
C CYS A 144 -0.25 -3.68 3.85
N LEU A 145 -0.56 -4.96 4.09
CA LEU A 145 0.46 -5.96 4.41
C LEU A 145 0.01 -7.37 4.02
N GLU A 146 0.76 -8.01 3.12
CA GLU A 146 0.52 -9.39 2.69
C GLU A 146 1.57 -10.32 3.28
N CYS A 147 1.15 -11.34 4.04
CA CYS A 147 2.06 -12.31 4.64
C CYS A 147 1.89 -13.70 4.03
N ARG A 148 3.02 -14.36 3.79
CA ARG A 148 3.06 -15.73 3.30
C ARG A 148 3.95 -16.62 4.16
N CYS A 149 3.60 -17.90 4.21
CA CYS A 149 4.41 -18.90 4.87
C CYS A 149 5.71 -19.14 4.08
N GLY A 150 6.87 -19.09 4.74
CA GLY A 150 8.15 -19.50 4.17
C GLY A 150 8.86 -20.46 5.09
N ARG A 151 8.27 -21.65 5.19
CA ARG A 151 8.68 -22.72 6.09
C ARG A 151 8.53 -22.33 7.54
N GLN A 152 9.59 -22.06 8.28
CA GLN A 152 9.45 -21.74 9.70
C GLN A 152 9.16 -20.27 9.98
N ASN A 153 9.36 -19.39 8.99
CA ASN A 153 9.13 -17.96 9.12
C ASN A 153 7.94 -17.50 8.29
N MET A 154 7.38 -16.35 8.66
CA MET A 154 6.45 -15.62 7.81
C MET A 154 7.18 -14.49 7.10
N PHE A 155 6.89 -14.33 5.81
CA PHE A 155 7.44 -13.27 4.98
C PHE A 155 6.31 -12.35 4.56
N CYS A 156 6.40 -11.09 4.96
CA CYS A 156 5.34 -10.11 4.77
C CYS A 156 5.79 -9.00 3.83
N SER A 157 5.14 -8.87 2.68
CA SER A 157 5.36 -7.76 1.74
C SER A 157 4.46 -6.59 2.14
N PRO A 158 5.02 -5.42 2.47
CA PRO A 158 4.20 -4.23 2.66
C PRO A 158 3.54 -3.84 1.33
N ARG A 159 2.23 -3.63 1.35
CA ARG A 159 1.52 -2.92 0.29
C ARG A 159 1.54 -1.45 0.67
N CYS A 160 2.50 -0.75 0.09
CA CYS A 160 2.76 0.65 0.35
C CYS A 160 1.55 1.50 0.01
N CYS A 161 0.75 1.78 1.03
CA CYS A 161 -0.51 2.45 0.90
C CYS A 161 -0.25 3.91 0.52
N PHE A 162 -0.70 4.29 -0.68
CA PHE A 162 -0.67 5.69 -1.12
C PHE A 162 -1.59 6.51 -0.21
N LYS A 163 -1.00 7.19 0.77
CA LYS A 163 -1.69 8.28 1.44
C LYS A 163 -1.63 9.47 0.50
N HIS A 164 -2.76 9.82 -0.11
CA HIS A 164 -2.86 11.08 -0.85
C HIS A 164 -2.46 12.24 0.06
N ALA A 165 -1.73 13.22 -0.46
CA ALA A 165 -1.26 14.38 0.30
C ALA A 165 -2.39 15.14 1.03
N SER A 166 -3.64 15.02 0.55
CA SER A 166 -4.83 15.61 1.16
C SER A 166 -5.26 14.99 2.50
N LEU A 167 -4.70 13.84 2.90
CA LEU A 167 -4.97 13.20 4.20
C LEU A 167 -3.90 13.48 5.26
N TYR A 168 -2.85 14.22 4.94
CA TYR A 168 -1.91 14.70 5.96
C TYR A 168 -2.30 16.07 6.54
N GLU A 169 -3.27 16.77 5.93
CA GLU A 169 -3.69 18.11 6.37
C GLU A 169 -5.15 18.19 6.84
N ASN A 170 -5.89 17.06 6.97
CA ASN A 170 -7.30 17.09 7.39
C ASN A 170 -7.73 15.88 8.25
N VAL A 171 -6.81 15.21 8.94
CA VAL A 171 -7.16 14.28 10.03
C VAL A 171 -7.05 14.96 11.41
N SER A 172 -6.72 16.25 11.48
CA SER A 172 -6.80 17.04 12.71
C SER A 172 -8.12 17.77 12.94
N ASP A 173 -8.97 18.05 11.93
CA ASP A 173 -10.01 19.09 12.14
C ASP A 173 -11.44 18.82 11.62
N ARG A 174 -11.80 17.61 11.16
CA ARG A 174 -13.21 17.30 10.80
C ARG A 174 -13.78 15.96 11.27
N GLU A 175 -13.28 15.47 12.40
CA GLU A 175 -13.97 14.41 13.15
C GLU A 175 -13.94 14.66 14.67
N ALA A 176 -13.98 15.94 15.07
CA ALA A 176 -13.95 16.39 16.46
C ALA A 176 -15.34 16.47 17.13
N THR A 177 -16.35 15.71 16.67
CA THR A 177 -17.66 15.70 17.36
C THR A 177 -18.29 14.32 17.63
N ALA A 178 -17.69 13.19 17.24
CA ALA A 178 -18.30 11.89 17.59
C ALA A 178 -17.40 10.64 17.51
N ARG A 179 -16.21 10.60 18.14
CA ARG A 179 -15.59 9.36 18.67
C ARG A 179 -14.31 9.69 19.43
N GLY A 180 -14.06 8.93 20.49
CA GLY A 180 -12.92 9.09 21.40
C GLY A 180 -11.55 8.91 20.72
N PRO A 181 -10.46 8.84 21.49
CA PRO A 181 -9.11 8.75 20.95
C PRO A 181 -8.97 7.49 20.09
N THR A 182 -9.00 7.63 18.77
CA THR A 182 -8.76 6.53 17.85
C THR A 182 -7.26 6.32 17.77
N THR A 183 -6.72 5.54 18.72
CA THR A 183 -5.41 4.92 18.49
C THR A 183 -5.49 4.16 17.17
N PRO A 184 -4.53 4.33 16.23
CA PRO A 184 -4.55 3.62 14.96
C PRO A 184 -4.75 2.12 15.21
N ASP A 185 -5.77 1.53 14.60
CA ASP A 185 -6.06 0.10 14.76
C ASP A 185 -4.79 -0.70 14.44
N LYS A 186 -4.25 -1.36 15.45
CA LYS A 186 -3.00 -2.12 15.30
C LYS A 186 -3.24 -3.27 14.32
N HIS A 187 -2.23 -3.57 13.52
CA HIS A 187 -2.27 -4.69 12.60
C HIS A 187 -2.38 -6.02 13.39
N PRO A 188 -3.12 -7.05 12.93
CA PRO A 188 -3.27 -8.32 13.65
C PRO A 188 -1.94 -8.98 14.03
N LEU A 189 -0.92 -8.83 13.19
CA LEU A 189 0.45 -9.28 13.49
C LEU A 189 1.00 -8.72 14.80
N TYR A 190 0.64 -7.49 15.18
CA TYR A 190 1.03 -6.92 16.46
C TYR A 190 0.60 -7.80 17.63
N HIS A 191 -0.56 -8.45 17.52
CA HIS A 191 -1.08 -9.34 18.57
C HIS A 191 -0.55 -10.77 18.45
N LEU A 192 -0.03 -11.15 17.28
CA LEU A 192 0.54 -12.48 17.04
C LEU A 192 2.02 -12.57 17.44
N LEU A 193 2.75 -11.47 17.40
CA LEU A 193 4.22 -11.47 17.56
C LEU A 193 4.69 -10.86 18.89
N LYS A 194 3.76 -10.53 19.78
CA LYS A 194 4.04 -9.97 21.12
C LYS A 194 4.18 -11.05 22.18
#